data_AF-A0A1M4ZZB9-F1
#
_entry.id   AF-A0A1M4ZZB9-F1
#
_cell.length_a   1.000
_cell.length_b   1.000
_cell.length_c   1.000
_cell.angle_alpha   90.00
_cell.angle_beta   90.00
_cell.angle_gamma   90.00
#
_symmetry.space_group_name_H-M   'P 1'
#
loop_
_entity.id
_entity.type
_entity.pdbx_description
1 polymer ?
#
loop_
_entity_poly.entity_id
_entity_poly.type
_entity_poly.pdbx_seq_one_letter_code
_entity_poly.pdbx_strand_id
1 'polypeptide(L)'
;MKELADYSLTEHQFAQLLGRTRLYQHLPKKEKSQIPRLQFNDGHINTITKDYYEDESFCRDNAGDINLWNLYNLFTQASKSSCIDTFLNRNLNAFEFTKGIQKTLNGNSNYHWFLS
;
A
#
# COMPACT_ATOMS: atom_id res chain seq x y z
N MET A 1 -7.49 5.04 -13.75
CA MET A 1 -7.13 5.57 -12.42
C MET A 1 -8.32 6.14 -11.66
N LYS A 2 -9.32 6.78 -12.32
CA LYS A 2 -10.53 7.29 -11.64
C LYS A 2 -11.21 6.28 -10.72
N GLU A 3 -11.31 5.03 -11.16
CA GLU A 3 -11.89 3.93 -10.37
C GLU A 3 -11.24 3.70 -9.00
N LEU A 4 -9.97 4.09 -8.77
CA LEU A 4 -9.34 3.88 -7.47
C LEU A 4 -9.94 4.78 -6.38
N ALA A 5 -10.47 5.95 -6.76
CA ALA A 5 -11.12 6.85 -5.81
C ALA A 5 -12.46 6.31 -5.31
N ASP A 6 -13.06 5.34 -6.03
CA ASP A 6 -14.37 4.75 -5.69
C ASP A 6 -14.26 3.65 -4.62
N TYR A 7 -13.05 3.30 -4.18
CA TYR A 7 -12.79 2.29 -3.16
C TYR A 7 -11.97 2.88 -2.03
N SER A 8 -12.26 2.46 -0.81
CA SER A 8 -11.52 2.83 0.39
C SER A 8 -11.15 1.63 1.24
N LEU A 9 -10.11 1.82 2.05
CA LEU A 9 -9.83 1.00 3.21
C LEU A 9 -10.33 1.73 4.44
N THR A 10 -10.98 0.99 5.34
CA THR A 10 -11.20 1.46 6.71
C THR A 10 -9.88 1.66 7.44
N GLU A 11 -9.86 2.47 8.50
CA GLU A 11 -8.68 2.62 9.37
C GLU A 11 -8.14 1.25 9.83
N HIS A 12 -9.04 0.33 10.19
CA HIS A 12 -8.67 -1.02 10.59
C HIS A 12 -7.98 -1.81 9.47
N GLN A 13 -8.54 -1.80 8.26
CA GLN A 13 -7.93 -2.46 7.10
C GLN A 13 -6.60 -1.83 6.71
N PHE A 14 -6.48 -0.50 6.83
CA PHE A 14 -5.22 0.19 6.58
C PHE A 14 -4.16 -0.19 7.63
N ALA A 15 -4.51 -0.22 8.92
CA ALA A 15 -3.61 -0.67 9.98
C ALA A 15 -3.17 -2.14 9.77
N GLN A 16 -4.10 -3.01 9.38
CA GLN A 16 -3.80 -4.41 9.05
C GLN A 16 -2.82 -4.50 7.88
N LEU A 17 -3.07 -3.72 6.82
CA LEU A 17 -2.18 -3.62 5.67
C LEU A 17 -0.77 -3.20 6.08
N LEU A 18 -0.61 -2.16 6.89
CA LEU A 18 0.69 -1.74 7.39
C LEU A 18 1.39 -2.84 8.19
N GLY A 19 0.67 -3.52 9.09
CA GLY A 19 1.20 -4.65 9.84
C GLY A 19 1.69 -5.78 8.94
N ARG A 20 0.89 -6.16 7.95
CA ARG A 20 1.25 -7.18 6.95
C ARG A 20 2.46 -6.78 6.10
N THR A 21 2.58 -5.52 5.70
CA THR A 21 3.77 -5.07 4.94
C THR A 21 5.07 -5.20 5.74
N ARG A 22 5.04 -4.97 7.06
CA ARG A 22 6.19 -5.19 7.95
C ARG A 22 6.52 -6.67 8.08
N LEU A 23 5.51 -7.51 8.32
CA LEU A 23 5.70 -8.97 8.36
C LEU A 23 6.30 -9.51 7.06
N TYR A 24 5.84 -9.00 5.91
CA TYR A 24 6.31 -9.40 4.58
C TYR A 24 7.84 -9.26 4.40
N GLN A 25 8.46 -8.27 5.06
CA GLN A 25 9.91 -8.10 4.99
C GLN A 25 10.67 -9.27 5.63
N HIS A 26 10.08 -9.89 6.65
CA HIS A 26 10.70 -10.92 7.47
C HIS A 26 10.21 -12.35 7.15
N LEU A 27 9.27 -12.50 6.21
CA LEU A 27 8.77 -13.81 5.84
C LEU A 27 9.88 -14.74 5.30
N PRO A 28 9.85 -16.04 5.65
CA PRO A 28 10.68 -17.05 5.00
C PRO A 28 10.49 -17.03 3.48
N LYS A 29 11.58 -17.27 2.72
CA LYS A 29 11.58 -17.21 1.25
C LYS A 29 10.44 -18.02 0.60
N LYS A 30 10.13 -19.18 1.17
CA LYS A 30 9.07 -20.09 0.67
C LYS A 30 7.67 -19.51 0.82
N GLU A 31 7.39 -18.84 1.95
CA GLU A 31 6.10 -18.20 2.19
C GLU A 31 5.98 -16.90 1.37
N LYS A 32 7.06 -16.12 1.35
CA LYS A 32 7.13 -14.85 0.62
C LYS A 32 6.91 -15.02 -0.89
N SER A 33 7.32 -16.15 -1.47
CA SER A 33 7.14 -16.42 -2.92
C SER A 33 5.68 -16.68 -3.32
N GLN A 34 4.80 -16.97 -2.36
CA GLN A 34 3.36 -17.18 -2.61
C GLN A 34 2.56 -15.87 -2.51
N ILE A 35 3.18 -14.80 -2.03
CA ILE A 35 2.54 -13.50 -1.81
C ILE A 35 3.03 -12.54 -2.90
N PRO A 36 2.14 -11.70 -3.45
CA PRO A 36 2.55 -10.69 -4.43
C PRO A 36 3.72 -9.83 -3.94
N ARG A 37 4.59 -9.46 -4.88
CA ARG A 37 5.83 -8.74 -4.56
C ARG A 37 5.51 -7.35 -4.03
N LEU A 38 6.14 -6.97 -2.92
CA LEU A 38 6.14 -5.62 -2.39
C LEU A 38 7.58 -5.08 -2.35
N GLN A 39 7.83 -3.94 -2.99
CA GLN A 39 9.17 -3.31 -3.09
C GLN A 39 9.41 -2.18 -2.08
N PHE A 40 8.52 -2.06 -1.08
CA PHE A 40 8.57 -1.04 -0.05
C PHE A 40 9.26 -1.58 1.20
N ASN A 41 10.19 -0.82 1.76
CA ASN A 41 10.92 -1.16 2.98
C ASN A 41 10.28 -0.44 4.19
N ASP A 42 10.76 -0.76 5.39
CA ASP A 42 10.22 -0.18 6.63
C ASP A 42 10.30 1.36 6.68
N GLY A 43 11.33 1.95 6.07
CA GLY A 43 11.45 3.40 5.95
C GLY A 43 10.30 3.99 5.14
N HIS A 44 9.99 3.42 3.98
CA HIS A 44 8.85 3.84 3.17
C HIS A 44 7.51 3.61 3.89
N ILE A 45 7.35 2.47 4.57
CA ILE A 45 6.13 2.17 5.33
C ILE A 45 5.95 3.17 6.48
N ASN A 46 7.02 3.58 7.16
CA ASN A 46 6.98 4.64 8.17
C ASN A 46 6.53 5.98 7.56
N THR A 47 7.07 6.36 6.41
CA THR A 47 6.65 7.58 5.69
C THR A 47 5.16 7.52 5.35
N ILE A 48 4.68 6.42 4.76
CA ILE A 48 3.25 6.23 4.44
C ILE A 48 2.38 6.32 5.69
N THR A 49 2.84 5.76 6.82
CA THR A 49 2.11 5.80 8.09
C THR A 49 1.99 7.22 8.62
N LYS A 50 3.06 8.01 8.53
CA LYS A 50 3.06 9.43 8.92
C LYS A 50 2.12 10.23 8.01
N ASP A 51 2.29 10.09 6.70
CA ASP A 51 1.56 10.86 5.70
C ASP A 51 0.06 10.50 5.65
N TYR A 52 -0.31 9.30 6.07
CA TYR A 52 -1.71 8.94 6.31
C TYR A 52 -2.42 9.87 7.32
N TYR A 53 -1.69 10.42 8.30
CA TYR A 53 -2.21 11.40 9.26
C TYR A 53 -1.92 12.85 8.87
N GLU A 54 -0.76 13.12 8.25
CA GLU A 54 -0.21 14.48 8.13
C GLU A 54 -0.21 15.06 6.69
N ASP A 55 -0.37 14.24 5.64
CA ASP A 55 -0.34 14.74 4.26
C ASP A 55 -1.56 15.62 3.97
N GLU A 56 -1.38 16.76 3.31
CA GLU A 56 -2.47 17.71 3.06
C GLU A 56 -3.42 17.25 1.93
N SER A 57 -2.95 16.38 1.04
CA SER A 57 -3.63 16.03 -0.22
C SER A 57 -4.11 14.58 -0.27
N PHE A 58 -3.37 13.66 0.34
CA PHE A 58 -3.55 12.21 0.17
C PHE A 58 -3.70 11.46 1.50
N CYS A 59 -4.03 12.16 2.57
CA CYS A 59 -4.29 11.54 3.88
C CYS A 59 -5.67 10.87 3.95
N ARG A 60 -5.96 10.31 5.13
CA ARG A 60 -7.27 9.78 5.52
C ARG A 60 -8.36 10.86 5.57
N ASP A 61 -9.60 10.43 5.46
CA ASP A 61 -10.76 11.31 5.70
C ASP A 61 -11.11 11.43 7.19
N ASN A 62 -12.17 12.18 7.48
CA ASN A 62 -12.65 12.42 8.86
C ASN A 62 -13.15 11.16 9.57
N ALA A 63 -13.53 10.11 8.84
CA ALA A 63 -13.92 8.81 9.40
C ALA A 63 -12.71 7.90 9.64
N GLY A 64 -11.52 8.30 9.20
CA GLY A 64 -10.29 7.51 9.26
C GLY A 64 -10.09 6.62 8.02
N ASP A 65 -10.97 6.68 7.04
CA ASP A 65 -10.87 5.86 5.84
C ASP A 65 -9.91 6.50 4.85
N ILE A 66 -9.22 5.67 4.07
CA ILE A 66 -8.34 6.14 3.00
C ILE A 66 -8.77 5.53 1.66
N ASN A 67 -9.09 6.40 0.69
CA ASN A 67 -9.41 5.93 -0.66
C ASN A 67 -8.14 5.40 -1.36
N LEU A 68 -8.31 4.47 -2.32
CA LEU A 68 -7.17 3.81 -2.94
C LEU A 68 -6.36 4.74 -3.86
N TRP A 69 -6.92 5.84 -4.33
CA TRP A 69 -6.16 6.87 -5.05
C TRP A 69 -5.16 7.55 -4.12
N ASN A 70 -5.60 7.96 -2.93
CA ASN A 70 -4.78 8.56 -1.89
C ASN A 70 -3.70 7.56 -1.45
N LEU A 71 -4.08 6.31 -1.19
CA LEU A 71 -3.14 5.24 -0.83
C LEU A 71 -2.02 5.09 -1.88
N TYR A 72 -2.37 4.96 -3.15
CA TYR A 72 -1.38 4.89 -4.23
C TYR A 72 -0.43 6.10 -4.24
N ASN A 73 -0.96 7.31 -4.04
CA ASN A 73 -0.14 8.51 -3.98
C ASN A 73 0.81 8.49 -2.77
N LEU A 74 0.37 8.07 -1.59
CA LEU A 74 1.27 7.89 -0.44
C LEU A 74 2.44 6.93 -0.75
N PHE A 75 2.16 5.79 -1.39
CA PHE A 75 3.21 4.85 -1.81
C PHE A 75 4.20 5.45 -2.82
N THR A 76 3.71 6.17 -3.83
CA THR A 76 4.59 6.80 -4.82
C THR A 76 5.41 7.97 -4.23
N GLN A 77 4.84 8.75 -3.31
CA GLN A 77 5.54 9.82 -2.61
C GLN A 77 6.67 9.27 -1.72
N ALA A 78 6.41 8.21 -0.96
CA ALA A 78 7.42 7.52 -0.16
C ALA A 78 8.54 6.90 -1.01
N SER A 79 8.31 6.66 -2.31
CA SER A 79 9.34 6.16 -3.23
C SER A 79 10.31 7.24 -3.73
N LYS A 80 9.95 8.53 -3.63
CA LYS A 80 10.78 9.65 -4.14
C LYS A 80 12.08 9.81 -3.36
N SER A 81 12.11 9.44 -2.08
CA SER A 81 13.25 9.64 -1.19
C SER A 81 14.35 8.59 -1.32
N SER A 82 14.26 7.63 -2.24
CA SER A 82 15.16 6.46 -2.26
C SER A 82 15.51 5.99 -3.67
N CYS A 83 16.71 6.36 -4.12
CA CYS A 83 17.42 5.86 -5.31
C CYS A 83 16.63 5.93 -6.63
N ILE A 84 16.99 6.91 -7.47
CA ILE A 84 16.41 7.19 -8.81
C ILE A 84 16.29 5.92 -9.67
N ASP A 85 17.29 5.03 -9.63
CA ASP A 85 17.35 3.82 -10.49
C ASP A 85 16.21 2.82 -10.23
N THR A 86 15.53 2.93 -9.09
CA THR A 86 14.42 2.02 -8.71
C THR A 86 13.08 2.72 -8.60
N PHE A 87 13.02 4.04 -8.80
CA PHE A 87 11.81 4.85 -8.66
C PHE A 87 10.70 4.38 -9.59
N LEU A 88 11.00 4.20 -10.89
CA LEU A 88 10.02 3.77 -11.87
C LEU A 88 9.42 2.40 -11.54
N ASN A 89 10.29 1.44 -11.18
CA ASN A 89 9.86 0.10 -10.79
C ASN A 89 8.98 0.12 -9.54
N ARG A 90 9.33 0.93 -8.53
CA ARG A 90 8.52 1.05 -7.31
C ARG A 90 7.17 1.70 -7.57
N ASN A 91 7.08 2.69 -8.45
CA ASN A 91 5.80 3.29 -8.82
C ASN A 91 4.91 2.30 -9.57
N LEU A 92 5.47 1.49 -10.46
CA LEU A 92 4.74 0.40 -11.10
C LEU A 92 4.26 -0.61 -10.04
N ASN A 93 5.12 -1.00 -9.11
CA ASN A 93 4.73 -1.89 -8.01
C ASN A 93 3.66 -1.28 -7.10
N ALA A 94 3.69 0.02 -6.81
CA ALA A 94 2.65 0.71 -6.06
C ALA A 94 1.30 0.66 -6.78
N PHE A 95 1.32 0.85 -8.10
CA PHE A 95 0.12 0.78 -8.92
C PHE A 95 -0.46 -0.65 -8.93
N GLU A 96 0.37 -1.66 -9.20
CA GLU A 96 -0.03 -3.07 -9.19
C GLU A 96 -0.55 -3.50 -7.81
N PHE A 97 0.14 -3.08 -6.74
CA PHE A 97 -0.24 -3.35 -5.37
C PHE A 97 -1.62 -2.76 -5.06
N THR A 98 -1.83 -1.48 -5.35
CA THR A 98 -3.11 -0.81 -5.11
C THR A 98 -4.24 -1.44 -5.92
N LYS A 99 -3.99 -1.83 -7.17
CA LYS A 99 -4.97 -2.58 -7.98
C LYS A 99 -5.25 -3.98 -7.41
N GLY A 100 -4.24 -4.64 -6.85
CA GLY A 100 -4.39 -5.90 -6.13
C GLY A 100 -5.28 -5.79 -4.90
N ILE A 101 -5.11 -4.72 -4.12
CA ILE A 101 -5.97 -4.36 -2.98
C ILE A 101 -7.40 -4.08 -3.45
N GLN A 102 -7.59 -3.26 -4.49
CA GLN A 102 -8.92 -3.00 -5.09
C GLN A 102 -9.64 -4.32 -5.44
N LYS A 103 -8.96 -5.24 -6.11
CA LYS A 103 -9.52 -6.55 -6.46
C LYS A 103 -9.87 -7.38 -5.23
N THR A 104 -9.09 -7.28 -4.16
CA THR A 104 -9.36 -7.98 -2.89
C THR A 104 -10.66 -7.50 -2.27
N LEU A 105 -10.94 -6.19 -2.31
CA LEU A 105 -12.20 -5.62 -1.81
C LEU A 105 -13.42 -6.11 -2.60
N ASN A 106 -13.25 -6.42 -3.89
CA ASN A 106 -14.33 -6.87 -4.78
C ASN A 106 -14.48 -8.41 -4.90
N GLY A 107 -13.65 -9.19 -4.20
CA GLY A 107 -13.74 -10.65 -4.18
C GLY A 107 -12.55 -11.35 -4.82
N ASN A 108 -11.85 -12.08 -3.95
CA ASN A 108 -10.75 -13.02 -4.15
C ASN A 108 -9.57 -12.57 -5.04
N SER A 109 -8.46 -12.25 -4.39
CA SER A 109 -7.21 -11.82 -5.00
C SER A 109 -6.06 -12.41 -4.18
N ASN A 110 -4.94 -12.71 -4.83
CA ASN A 110 -3.72 -13.16 -4.14
C ASN A 110 -3.16 -12.09 -3.17
N TYR A 111 -3.70 -10.88 -3.21
CA TYR A 111 -3.41 -9.79 -2.26
C TYR A 111 -4.23 -9.88 -0.96
N HIS A 112 -5.13 -10.86 -0.81
CA HIS A 112 -5.93 -11.05 0.40
C HIS A 112 -5.06 -11.10 1.66
N TRP A 113 -3.89 -11.72 1.59
CA TRP A 113 -2.94 -11.79 2.70
C TRP A 113 -2.58 -10.43 3.31
N PHE A 114 -2.62 -9.34 2.53
CA PHE A 114 -2.36 -7.99 3.03
C PHE A 114 -3.54 -7.38 3.80
N LEU A 115 -4.74 -7.93 3.69
CA LEU A 115 -5.94 -7.46 4.38
C LEU A 115 -6.54 -8.48 5.37
N SER A 116 -6.04 -9.72 5.39
CA SER A 116 -6.40 -10.76 6.37
C SER A 116 -5.77 -10.54 7.73
#